data_AF-A0A3B8TSA7-F1
#
_entry.id   AF-A0A3B8TSA7-F1
#
_cell.length_a   1.000
_cell.length_b   1.000
_cell.length_c   1.000
_cell.angle_alpha   90.00
_cell.angle_beta   90.00
_cell.angle_gamma   90.00
#
_symmetry.space_group_name_H-M   'P 1'
#
loop_
_entity.id
_entity.type
_entity.pdbx_description
1 polymer ?
#
loop_
_entity_poly.entity_id
_entity_poly.type
_entity_poly.pdbx_seq_one_letter_code
_entity_poly.pdbx_strand_id
1 'polypeptide(L)'
;MSTPSSILFISTEEALWGGSDELWYGTALVMSKQGYSITAVKSRWSTSHDRYRKLVTAGVNVWSLYDNPKIRRHQRRKQRWQKLTQYSSKIGF
;
A
#
# COMPACT_ATOMS: atom_id res chain seq x y z
N MET A 1 10.82 -23.47 20.21
CA MET A 1 10.47 -22.06 19.99
C MET A 1 9.50 -22.01 18.81
N SER A 2 8.27 -21.51 19.00
CA SER A 2 7.35 -21.25 17.88
C SER A 2 8.00 -20.24 16.94
N THR A 3 7.91 -20.46 15.63
CA THR A 3 8.29 -19.42 14.66
C THR A 3 7.46 -18.17 14.95
N PRO A 4 8.04 -16.96 14.90
CA PRO A 4 7.26 -15.73 15.03
C PRO A 4 6.27 -15.67 13.87
N SER A 5 4.98 -15.59 14.19
CA SER A 5 3.93 -15.49 13.18
C SER A 5 4.10 -14.20 12.36
N SER A 6 4.02 -14.32 11.04
CA SER A 6 4.15 -13.18 10.12
C SER A 6 2.79 -12.67 9.67
N ILE A 7 2.62 -11.35 9.58
CA ILE A 7 1.39 -10.71 9.09
C ILE A 7 1.72 -9.78 7.93
N LEU A 8 0.90 -9.83 6.88
CA LEU A 8 1.01 -9.00 5.69
C LEU A 8 -0.25 -8.14 5.51
N PHE A 9 -0.08 -6.82 5.53
CA PHE A 9 -1.11 -5.86 5.15
C PHE A 9 -0.84 -5.34 3.74
N ILE A 10 -1.87 -5.36 2.88
CA ILE A 10 -1.78 -4.82 1.52
C ILE A 10 -2.93 -3.83 1.32
N SER A 11 -2.59 -2.59 0.99
CA SER A 11 -3.54 -1.57 0.56
C SER A 11 -3.22 -1.11 -0.86
N THR A 12 -4.20 -1.24 -1.74
CA THR A 12 -4.12 -0.78 -3.14
C THR A 12 -4.69 0.63 -3.32
N GLU A 13 -5.12 1.26 -2.23
CA GLU A 13 -5.71 2.59 -2.26
C GLU A 13 -4.65 3.65 -2.64
N GLU A 14 -4.99 4.50 -3.61
CA GLU A 14 -4.08 5.56 -4.10
C GLU A 14 -4.13 6.81 -3.21
N ALA A 15 -5.16 6.95 -2.36
CA ALA A 15 -5.22 8.02 -1.37
C ALA A 15 -4.09 7.88 -0.35
N LEU A 16 -3.61 9.02 0.18
CA LEU A 16 -2.53 9.05 1.16
C LEU A 16 -2.86 8.17 2.36
N TRP A 17 -4.06 8.32 2.93
CA TRP A 17 -4.58 7.51 4.03
C TRP A 17 -6.11 7.51 4.04
N GLY A 18 -6.73 6.32 3.96
CA GLY A 18 -8.16 6.11 4.20
C GLY A 18 -8.45 5.47 5.56
N GLY A 19 -9.72 5.27 5.89
CA GLY A 19 -10.12 4.67 7.19
C GLY A 19 -9.65 3.22 7.36
N SER A 20 -9.65 2.44 6.29
CA SER A 20 -9.05 1.09 6.26
C SER A 20 -7.55 1.14 6.56
N ASP A 21 -6.86 2.17 6.06
CA ASP A 21 -5.43 2.36 6.28
C ASP A 21 -5.09 2.72 7.72
N GLU A 22 -5.93 3.51 8.36
CA GLU A 22 -5.78 3.86 9.77
C GLU A 22 -5.89 2.63 10.67
N LEU A 23 -6.82 1.73 10.33
CA LEU A 23 -7.11 0.54 11.10
C LEU A 23 -5.98 -0.48 11.02
N TRP A 24 -5.50 -0.79 9.80
CA TRP A 24 -4.34 -1.69 9.67
C TRP A 24 -3.04 -1.05 10.18
N TYR A 25 -2.87 0.28 10.07
CA TYR A 25 -1.71 0.98 10.62
C TYR A 25 -1.61 0.82 12.14
N GLY A 26 -2.71 1.06 12.86
CA GLY A 26 -2.75 0.88 14.32
C GLY A 26 -2.44 -0.57 14.70
N THR A 27 -3.03 -1.52 13.97
CA THR A 27 -2.83 -2.95 14.20
C THR A 27 -1.37 -3.35 13.97
N ALA A 28 -0.76 -2.90 12.88
CA ALA A 28 0.63 -3.17 12.54
C ALA A 28 1.59 -2.72 13.65
N LEU A 29 1.37 -1.52 14.21
CA LEU A 29 2.20 -1.01 15.31
C LEU A 29 2.05 -1.83 16.60
N VAL A 30 0.83 -2.22 16.95
CA VAL A 30 0.58 -3.04 18.16
C VAL A 30 1.21 -4.43 18.01
N MET A 31 0.99 -5.08 16.87
CA MET A 31 1.51 -6.44 16.63
C MET A 31 3.04 -6.46 16.52
N SER A 32 3.64 -5.44 15.90
CA SER A 32 5.11 -5.32 15.86
C SER A 32 5.72 -5.24 17.26
N LYS A 33 5.10 -4.46 18.17
CA LYS A 33 5.52 -4.39 19.58
C LYS A 33 5.35 -5.71 20.35
N GLN A 34 4.42 -6.56 19.92
CA GLN A 34 4.22 -7.90 20.49
C GLN A 34 5.20 -8.95 19.90
N GLY A 35 6.09 -8.55 19.00
CA GLY A 35 7.12 -9.42 18.43
C GLY A 35 6.70 -10.15 17.15
N TYR A 36 5.56 -9.80 16.54
CA TYR A 36 5.17 -10.32 15.25
C TYR A 36 6.02 -9.71 14.12
N SER A 37 6.32 -10.50 13.09
CA SER A 37 6.98 -10.00 11.89
C SER A 37 5.94 -9.37 10.95
N ILE A 38 5.92 -8.05 10.85
CA ILE A 38 4.92 -7.32 10.06
C ILE A 38 5.50 -6.81 8.75
N THR A 39 4.75 -7.00 7.66
CA THR A 39 5.00 -6.35 6.38
C THR A 39 3.79 -5.51 5.98
N ALA A 40 4.03 -4.26 5.61
CA ALA A 40 3.01 -3.34 5.13
C ALA A 40 3.31 -2.92 3.69
N VAL A 41 2.36 -3.18 2.80
CA VAL A 41 2.45 -2.87 1.38
C VAL A 41 1.40 -1.83 1.04
N LYS A 42 1.81 -0.72 0.43
CA LYS A 42 0.88 0.30 -0.07
C LYS A 42 1.21 0.68 -1.51
N SER A 43 0.22 1.15 -2.27
CA SER A 43 0.39 1.68 -3.63
C SER A 43 1.57 2.64 -3.73
N ARG A 44 1.59 3.65 -2.86
CA ARG A 44 2.65 4.63 -2.77
C ARG A 44 2.88 5.04 -1.33
N TRP A 45 4.15 5.12 -0.94
CA TRP A 45 4.55 5.73 0.31
C TRP A 45 5.06 7.14 0.06
N SER A 46 4.85 8.00 1.05
CA SER A 46 5.59 9.25 1.17
C SER A 46 6.55 9.10 2.34
N THR A 47 7.86 9.13 2.08
CA THR A 47 8.91 8.97 3.11
C THR A 47 8.95 10.13 4.09
N SER A 48 8.38 11.28 3.73
CA SER A 48 8.20 12.42 4.62
C SER A 48 7.02 12.27 5.57
N HIS A 49 6.12 11.30 5.34
CA HIS A 49 4.90 11.14 6.11
C HIS A 49 5.16 10.49 7.47
N ASP A 50 4.62 11.06 8.55
CA ASP A 50 4.88 10.60 9.92
C ASP A 50 4.51 9.13 10.15
N ARG A 51 3.36 8.70 9.64
CA ARG A 51 2.92 7.29 9.73
C ARG A 51 3.91 6.31 9.08
N TYR A 52 4.52 6.68 7.95
CA TYR A 52 5.57 5.85 7.33
C TYR A 52 6.77 5.72 8.27
N ARG A 53 7.26 6.85 8.80
CA ARG A 53 8.40 6.86 9.73
C ARG A 53 8.10 6.03 10.98
N LYS A 54 6.91 6.17 11.55
CA LYS A 54 6.46 5.40 12.72
C LYS A 54 6.45 3.88 12.46
N LEU A 55 6.00 3.44 11.29
CA LEU A 55 6.03 2.02 10.90
C LEU A 55 7.47 1.51 10.82
N VAL A 56 8.36 2.24 10.14
CA VAL A 56 9.78 1.89 10.02
C VAL A 56 10.44 1.81 11.41
N THR A 57 10.23 2.83 12.25
CA THR A 57 10.77 2.86 13.62
C THR A 57 10.23 1.71 14.49
N ALA A 58 9.01 1.25 14.24
CA ALA A 58 8.42 0.11 14.93
C ALA A 58 8.93 -1.25 14.42
N GLY A 59 9.83 -1.29 13.42
CA GLY A 59 10.37 -2.52 12.85
C GLY A 59 9.48 -3.16 11.77
N VAL A 60 8.48 -2.44 11.25
CA VAL A 60 7.62 -2.94 10.19
C VAL A 60 8.33 -2.85 8.84
N ASN A 61 8.32 -3.94 8.07
CA ASN A 61 8.84 -3.97 6.71
C ASN A 61 7.88 -3.26 5.76
N VAL A 62 8.24 -2.08 5.25
CA VAL A 62 7.40 -1.27 4.37
C VAL A 62 7.82 -1.38 2.90
N TRP A 63 6.86 -1.65 2.02
CA TRP A 63 7.10 -1.88 0.59
C TRP A 63 6.10 -1.10 -0.27
N SER A 64 6.56 -0.51 -1.38
CA SER A 64 5.64 0.10 -2.35
C SER A 64 5.27 -0.90 -3.44
N LEU A 65 3.97 -1.03 -3.75
CA LEU A 65 3.48 -1.87 -4.85
C LEU A 65 4.09 -1.46 -6.20
N TYR A 66 4.30 -0.16 -6.42
CA TYR A 66 4.84 0.38 -7.67
C TYR A 66 6.37 0.37 -7.79
N ASP A 67 7.08 -0.07 -6.75
CA ASP A 67 8.52 -0.36 -6.86
C ASP A 67 8.74 -1.58 -7.76
N ASN A 68 7.73 -2.47 -7.85
CA ASN A 68 7.74 -3.57 -8.80
C ASN A 68 7.43 -3.08 -10.24
N PRO A 69 8.37 -3.21 -11.18
CA PRO A 69 8.19 -2.71 -12.55
C PRO A 69 7.08 -3.41 -13.33
N LYS A 70 6.76 -4.68 -13.02
CA LYS A 70 5.67 -5.42 -13.67
C LYS A 70 4.31 -4.86 -13.25
N ILE A 71 4.12 -4.63 -11.95
CA ILE A 71 2.89 -4.04 -11.39
C ILE A 71 2.70 -2.62 -11.93
N ARG A 72 3.76 -1.81 -11.93
CA ARG A 72 3.75 -0.45 -12.49
C ARG A 72 3.33 -0.43 -13.97
N ARG A 73 3.84 -1.36 -14.78
CA ARG A 73 3.48 -1.47 -16.22
C ARG A 73 2.00 -1.83 -16.40
N HIS A 74 1.48 -2.74 -15.58
CA HIS A 74 0.07 -3.11 -15.61
C HIS A 74 -0.85 -1.93 -15.24
N GLN A 75 -0.53 -1.19 -14.17
CA GLN A 75 -1.31 -0.02 -13.75
C GLN A 75 -1.36 1.08 -14.83
N ARG A 76 -0.22 1.37 -15.49
CA ARG A 76 -0.17 2.33 -16.61
C ARG A 76 -1.06 1.91 -17.77
N ARG A 77 -1.10 0.61 -18.10
CA ARG A 77 -2.01 0.08 -19.13
C ARG A 77 -3.46 0.30 -18.73
N LYS A 78 -3.84 -0.04 -17.49
CA LYS A 78 -5.21 0.17 -16.98
C LYS A 78 -5.64 1.64 -17.05
N GLN A 79 -4.79 2.56 -16.59
CA GLN A 79 -5.05 4.00 -16.67
C GLN A 79 -5.20 4.50 -18.12
N ARG A 80 -4.37 3.99 -19.05
CA ARG A 80 -4.48 4.33 -20.48
C ARG A 80 -5.81 3.85 -21.06
N TRP A 81 -6.23 2.63 -20.75
CA TRP A 81 -7.53 2.10 -21.17
C TRP A 81 -8.69 2.94 -20.63
N GLN A 82 -8.67 3.29 -19.34
CA GLN A 82 -9.70 4.15 -18.72
C GLN A 82 -9.81 5.53 -19.38
N LYS A 83 -8.68 6.16 -19.73
CA LYS A 83 -8.69 7.44 -20.45
C LYS A 83 -9.30 7.30 -21.85
N LEU A 84 -8.99 6.21 -22.55
CA LEU A 84 -9.55 5.95 -23.89
C LEU A 84 -11.05 5.71 -23.83
N THR A 85 -11.54 4.93 -22.86
CA THR A 85 -12.99 4.72 -22.68
C THR A 85 -13.71 6.00 -22.23
N GLN A 86 -13.10 6.81 -21.36
CA GLN A 86 -13.67 8.10 -20.95
C GLN A 86 -13.68 9.14 -22.09
N TYR A 87 -12.73 9.06 -23.02
CA TYR A 87 -12.72 9.88 -24.23
C TYR A 87 -13.80 9.40 -25.20
N SER A 88 -13.94 8.08 -25.39
CA SER A 88 -15.00 7.48 -26.22
C SER A 88 -16.41 7.83 -25.72
N SER A 89 -16.65 7.85 -24.40
CA SER A 89 -17.95 8.22 -23.84
C SER A 89 -18.28 9.72 -23.94
N LYS A 90 -17.26 10.58 -24.10
CA LYS A 90 -17.44 12.02 -24.32
C LYS A 90 -17.70 12.40 -25.77
N ILE A 91 -17.39 11.53 -26.73
CA ILE A 91 -17.43 11.85 -28.16
C ILE A 91 -18.71 11.33 -28.84
N GLY A 92 -19.52 10.51 -28.16
CA GLY A 92 -20.86 10.14 -28.61
C GLY A 92 -20.88 9.47 -29.99
N PHE A 93 -20.78 8.14 -30.00
CA PHE A 93 -21.46 7.31 -30.99
C PHE A 93 -22.64 6.64 -30.31
#